data_AF-A0AAV4QPP6-F1
#
_entry.id   AF-A0AAV4QPP6-F1
#
_cell.length_a   1.000
_cell.length_b   1.000
_cell.length_c   1.000
_cell.angle_alpha   90.00
_cell.angle_beta   90.00
_cell.angle_gamma   90.00
#
_symmetry.space_group_name_H-M   'P 1'
#
loop_
_entity.id
_entity.type
_entity.pdbx_description
1 polymer ?
#
loop_
_entity_poly.entity_id
_entity_poly.type
_entity_poly.pdbx_seq_one_letter_code
_entity_poly.pdbx_strand_id
1 'polypeptide(L)'
;MTSGRLLRYVSFLTAFDNEVIFMKGIENINADCLSRAPIAQKILTDDMIFNKETNQVCIISTNKISTEHLIADTFREETDVDEQLSSIKQKNSK
;
A
#
# COMPACT_ATOMS: atom_id res chain seq x y z
N MET A 1 -20.30 -7.41 1.17
CA MET A 1 -18.98 -6.91 1.62
C MET A 1 -18.65 -5.69 0.76
N THR A 2 -18.83 -4.48 1.27
CA THR A 2 -18.50 -3.24 0.55
C THR A 2 -17.00 -2.97 0.67
N SER A 3 -16.34 -2.70 -0.45
CA SER A 3 -14.92 -2.33 -0.46
C SER A 3 -14.70 -1.09 0.42
N GLY A 4 -13.70 -1.11 1.29
CA GLY A 4 -13.36 0.04 2.16
C GLY A 4 -13.07 1.33 1.37
N ARG A 5 -12.65 1.21 0.10
CA ARG A 5 -12.48 2.36 -0.80
C ARG A 5 -13.81 3.00 -1.19
N LEU A 6 -14.86 2.21 -1.37
CA LEU A 6 -16.19 2.72 -1.74
C LEU A 6 -16.84 3.44 -0.55
N LEU A 7 -16.62 2.94 0.68
CA LEU A 7 -17.12 3.56 1.92
C LEU A 7 -16.70 5.02 2.08
N ARG A 8 -15.49 5.38 1.60
CA ARG A 8 -15.01 6.78 1.60
C ARG A 8 -15.92 7.72 0.83
N TYR A 9 -16.54 7.23 -0.25
CA TYR A 9 -17.37 8.02 -1.15
C TYR A 9 -18.87 7.83 -0.88
N VAL A 10 -19.28 7.05 0.12
CA VAL A 10 -20.70 6.72 0.35
C VAL A 10 -21.53 7.98 0.51
N SER A 11 -21.12 8.93 1.35
CA SER A 11 -21.84 10.19 1.57
C SER A 11 -22.06 10.99 0.28
N PHE A 12 -21.04 11.04 -0.58
CA PHE A 12 -21.12 11.71 -1.88
C PHE A 12 -22.04 10.95 -2.85
N LEU A 13 -21.89 9.64 -2.96
CA LEU A 13 -22.66 8.80 -3.89
C LEU A 13 -24.14 8.73 -3.51
N THR A 14 -24.47 8.75 -2.21
CA THR A 14 -25.86 8.77 -1.74
C THR A 14 -26.63 10.04 -2.09
N ALA A 15 -25.93 11.11 -2.50
CA ALA A 15 -26.58 12.35 -2.92
C ALA A 15 -27.23 12.26 -4.31
N PHE A 16 -26.96 11.19 -5.07
CA PHE A 16 -27.45 11.01 -6.43
C PHE A 16 -28.17 9.66 -6.57
N ASP A 17 -29.18 9.63 -7.44
CA ASP A 17 -29.83 8.39 -7.85
C ASP A 17 -28.97 7.71 -8.92
N ASN A 18 -28.12 6.77 -8.49
CA ASN A 18 -27.13 6.13 -9.35
C ASN A 18 -27.48 4.66 -9.59
N GLU A 19 -27.31 4.22 -10.84
CA GLU A 19 -27.29 2.80 -11.20
C GLU A 19 -25.87 2.41 -11.63
N VAL A 20 -25.35 1.31 -11.06
CA VAL A 20 -24.02 0.79 -11.40
C VAL A 20 -24.15 -0.17 -12.58
N ILE A 21 -23.66 0.25 -13.74
CA ILE A 21 -23.67 -0.52 -14.98
C ILE A 21 -22.25 -0.88 -15.44
N PHE A 22 -22.07 -2.12 -15.87
CA PHE A 22 -20.84 -2.56 -16.50
C PHE A 22 -20.79 -2.09 -17.95
N MET A 23 -19.74 -1.33 -18.31
CA MET A 23 -19.48 -0.88 -19.69
C MET A 23 -18.29 -1.64 -20.27
N LYS A 24 -18.42 -2.12 -21.51
CA LYS A 24 -17.31 -2.77 -22.21
C LYS A 24 -16.25 -1.73 -22.59
N GLY A 25 -14.98 -2.14 -22.63
CA GLY A 25 -13.86 -1.21 -22.90
C GLY A 25 -13.99 -0.43 -24.22
N ILE A 26 -14.58 -1.04 -25.24
CA ILE A 26 -14.82 -0.39 -26.55
C ILE A 26 -15.82 0.77 -26.43
N GLU A 27 -16.82 0.64 -25.57
CA GLU A 27 -17.85 1.67 -25.33
C GLU A 27 -17.33 2.78 -24.40
N ASN A 28 -16.31 2.49 -23.60
CA ASN A 28 -15.69 3.42 -22.66
C ASN A 28 -14.44 4.13 -23.21
N ILE A 29 -14.20 4.06 -24.52
CA ILE A 29 -12.94 4.52 -25.14
C ILE A 29 -12.68 6.01 -24.89
N ASN A 30 -13.71 6.85 -24.94
CA ASN A 30 -13.56 8.29 -24.71
C ASN A 30 -13.11 8.60 -23.28
N ALA A 31 -13.70 7.91 -22.29
CA ALA A 31 -13.30 8.09 -20.90
C ALA A 31 -11.88 7.56 -20.67
N ASP A 32 -11.52 6.42 -21.26
CA ASP A 32 -10.15 5.89 -21.21
C ASP A 32 -9.15 6.88 -21.81
N CYS A 33 -9.42 7.41 -23.01
CA CYS A 33 -8.58 8.41 -23.67
C CYS A 33 -8.42 9.68 -22.82
N LEU A 34 -9.50 10.22 -22.27
CA LEU A 34 -9.45 11.42 -21.42
C LEU A 34 -8.72 11.17 -20.11
N SER A 35 -8.88 9.99 -19.51
CA SER A 35 -8.19 9.62 -18.27
C SER A 35 -6.66 9.52 -18.45
N ARG A 36 -6.20 9.21 -19.66
CA ARG A 36 -4.78 9.10 -20.03
C ARG A 36 -4.22 10.38 -20.64
N ALA A 37 -5.06 11.36 -20.94
CA ALA A 37 -4.62 12.59 -21.57
C ALA A 37 -3.63 13.32 -20.64
N PRO A 38 -2.48 13.79 -21.15
CA PRO A 38 -1.51 14.48 -20.33
C PRO A 38 -2.12 15.80 -19.85
N ILE A 39 -2.35 15.90 -18.54
CA ILE A 39 -2.80 17.13 -17.91
C ILE A 39 -1.54 17.95 -17.58
N ALA A 40 -1.45 19.17 -18.11
CA ALA A 40 -0.48 20.14 -17.64
C ALA A 40 -0.91 20.62 -16.24
N GLN A 41 -0.63 19.81 -15.21
CA GLN A 41 -0.95 20.11 -13.83
C GLN A 41 -0.12 21.31 -13.36
N LYS A 42 -0.74 22.49 -13.41
CA LYS A 42 -0.13 23.74 -12.94
C LYS A 42 -0.32 23.96 -11.44
N ILE A 43 -1.26 23.24 -10.82
CA ILE A 43 -1.68 23.41 -9.42
C ILE A 43 -1.72 22.04 -8.76
N LEU A 44 -1.02 21.91 -7.63
CA LEU A 44 -1.14 20.74 -6.76
C LEU A 44 -2.46 20.83 -6.01
N THR A 45 -3.30 19.82 -6.14
CA THR A 45 -4.52 19.71 -5.33
C THR A 45 -4.21 19.02 -4.01
N ASP A 46 -4.98 19.33 -2.96
CA ASP A 46 -4.78 18.75 -1.63
C ASP A 46 -4.84 17.21 -1.68
N ASP A 47 -5.77 16.63 -2.46
CA ASP A 47 -5.86 15.18 -2.67
C ASP A 47 -4.57 14.57 -3.22
N MET A 48 -3.88 15.27 -4.14
CA MET A 48 -2.60 14.78 -4.67
C MET A 48 -1.51 14.78 -3.62
N ILE A 49 -1.49 15.81 -2.75
CA ILE A 49 -0.53 15.92 -1.66
C ILE A 49 -0.79 14.80 -0.65
N PHE A 50 -2.03 14.62 -0.21
CA PHE A 50 -2.42 13.55 0.71
C PHE A 50 -2.12 12.16 0.15
N ASN A 51 -2.40 11.91 -1.13
CA ASN A 51 -2.14 10.61 -1.74
C ASN A 51 -0.63 10.34 -1.85
N LYS A 52 0.17 11.37 -2.12
CA LYS A 52 1.63 11.27 -2.14
C LYS A 52 2.19 10.93 -0.76
N GLU A 53 1.75 11.63 0.28
CA GLU A 53 2.15 11.37 1.66
C GLU A 53 1.73 9.97 2.12
N THR A 54 0.49 9.58 1.84
CA THR A 54 -0.03 8.24 2.17
C THR A 54 0.81 7.15 1.51
N ASN A 55 1.17 7.33 0.24
CA ASN A 55 2.03 6.40 -0.47
C ASN A 55 3.43 6.33 0.14
N GLN A 56 4.02 7.48 0.51
CA GLN A 56 5.31 7.50 1.20
C GLN A 56 5.27 6.75 2.53
N VAL A 57 4.24 6.95 3.36
CA VAL A 57 4.06 6.23 4.63
C VAL A 57 3.92 4.72 4.39
N CYS A 58 3.18 4.32 3.36
CA CYS A 58 3.04 2.92 2.97
C CYS A 58 4.39 2.29 2.58
N ILE A 59 5.17 2.97 1.75
CA ILE A 59 6.51 2.53 1.33
C ILE A 59 7.44 2.38 2.54
N ILE A 60 7.48 3.40 3.42
CA ILE A 60 8.31 3.38 4.63
C ILE A 60 7.94 2.20 5.53
N SER A 61 6.64 1.98 5.74
CA SER A 61 6.15 0.88 6.59
C SER A 61 6.49 -0.49 6.00
N THR A 62 6.33 -0.65 4.69
CA THR A 62 6.66 -1.89 3.98
C THR A 62 8.16 -2.19 4.06
N ASN A 63 8.99 -1.17 3.84
CA ASN A 63 10.44 -1.31 3.95
C ASN A 63 10.89 -1.62 5.38
N LYS A 64 10.23 -1.04 6.39
CA LYS A 64 10.53 -1.32 7.80
C LYS A 64 10.28 -2.79 8.16
N ILE A 65 9.15 -3.36 7.72
CA ILE A 65 8.85 -4.79 7.91
C ILE A 65 9.93 -5.66 7.26
N SER A 66 10.36 -5.31 6.05
CA SER A 66 11.44 -6.00 5.35
C SER A 66 12.76 -5.94 6.14
N THR A 67 13.13 -4.77 6.66
CA THR A 67 14.35 -4.63 7.45
C THR A 67 14.30 -5.38 8.77
N GLU A 68 13.16 -5.39 9.48
CA GLU A 68 13.03 -6.13 10.73
C GLU A 68 13.21 -7.64 10.52
N HIS A 69 12.63 -8.19 9.46
CA HIS A 69 12.79 -9.60 9.10
C HIS A 69 14.25 -9.93 8.72
N LEU A 70 14.86 -9.12 7.85
CA LEU A 70 16.25 -9.30 7.43
C LEU A 70 17.21 -9.20 8.63
N ILE A 71 16.97 -8.26 9.54
CA ILE A 71 17.75 -8.09 10.77
C ILE A 71 17.57 -9.30 11.69
N ALA A 72 16.35 -9.82 11.84
CA ALA A 72 16.09 -11.00 12.65
C ALA A 72 16.80 -12.25 12.11
N ASP A 73 16.77 -12.46 10.79
CA ASP A 73 17.50 -13.56 10.14
C ASP A 73 19.02 -13.40 10.31
N THR A 74 19.54 -12.18 10.10
CA THR A 74 20.95 -11.87 10.29
C THR A 74 21.39 -12.10 11.74
N PHE A 75 20.60 -11.64 12.72
CA PHE A 75 20.88 -11.92 14.13
C PHE A 75 20.86 -13.40 14.44
N ARG A 76 19.93 -14.16 13.85
CA ARG A 76 19.87 -15.62 14.05
C ARG A 76 21.14 -16.28 13.51
N GLU A 77 21.56 -15.93 12.30
CA GLU A 77 22.76 -16.47 11.66
C GLU A 77 24.03 -16.12 12.44
N GLU A 78 24.22 -14.85 12.81
CA GLU A 78 25.38 -14.40 13.59
C GLU A 78 25.40 -15.01 15.01
N THR A 79 24.23 -15.17 15.64
CA THR A 79 24.11 -15.85 16.96
C THR A 79 24.46 -17.33 16.88
N ASP A 80 24.21 -17.98 15.74
CA ASP A 80 24.56 -19.39 15.54
C ASP A 80 26.06 -19.59 15.25
N VAL A 81 26.73 -18.57 14.69
CA VAL A 81 28.19 -18.54 14.48
C VAL A 81 28.96 -18.31 15.79
N ASP A 82 28.43 -17.50 16.71
CA ASP A 82 29.05 -17.24 18.00
C ASP A 82 28.92 -18.45 18.95
N GLU A 83 30.05 -19.02 19.36
CA GLU A 83 30.12 -20.24 20.17
C GLU A 83 29.49 -20.07 21.57
N GLN A 84 29.62 -18.89 22.19
CA GLN A 84 29.06 -18.61 23.50
C GLN A 84 27.53 -18.44 23.42
N LEU A 85 27.05 -17.66 22.45
CA LEU A 85 25.64 -17.38 22.27
C LEU A 85 24.87 -18.61 21.77
N SER A 86 25.45 -19.39 20.86
CA SER A 86 24.89 -20.67 20.39
C SER A 86 24.72 -21.67 21.54
N SER A 87 25.71 -21.75 22.44
CA SER A 87 25.63 -22.58 23.65
C SER A 87 24.51 -22.14 24.61
N ILE A 88 24.28 -20.83 24.74
CA ILE A 88 23.20 -20.27 25.57
C ILE A 88 21.83 -20.53 24.91
N LYS A 89 21.70 -20.36 23.60
CA LYS A 89 20.47 -20.66 22.84
C LYS A 89 20.06 -22.13 22.98
N GLN A 90 21.01 -23.06 22.87
CA GLN A 90 20.75 -24.49 23.04
C GLN A 90 20.37 -24.87 24.47
N LYS A 91 20.96 -24.23 25.49
CA LYS A 91 20.61 -24.43 26.91
C LYS A 91 19.18 -23.96 27.24
N ASN A 92 18.72 -22.88 26.63
CA ASN A 92 17.38 -22.31 26.87
C ASN A 92 16.29 -22.92 25.97
N SER A 93 16.65 -23.78 25.01
CA SER A 93 15.69 -24.48 24.14
C SER A 93 15.20 -25.82 24.72
N LYS A 94 15.57 -26.15 25.96
CA LYS A 94 15.06 -27.29 26.75
C LYS A 94 14.01 -26.83 27.75
#